data_AF-A0A1I6JKR2-F1
#
_entry.id   AF-A0A1I6JKR2-F1
#
_cell.length_a   1.000
_cell.length_b   1.000
_cell.length_c   1.000
_cell.angle_alpha   90.00
_cell.angle_beta   90.00
_cell.angle_gamma   90.00
#
_symmetry.space_group_name_H-M   'P 1'
#
loop_
_entity.id
_entity.type
_entity.pdbx_description
1 polymer ?
#
loop_
_entity_poly.entity_id
_entity_poly.type
_entity_poly.pdbx_seq_one_letter_code
_entity_poly.pdbx_strand_id
1 'polypeptide(L)'
;MPDILNPSATEPVTAAQLKQVADEAYEKYPGSCSHAVWHVIKRYIPDQEYRTANSLVAFLKADKRWKETPVSELAERASRGELIVGGLVTQPNGHVIVVYPGAAKPAGGYAYTSGGKSQTMRARGMYPLAMSTSLGGWAGAKSKGDKTIWDPWANDGKFAEVVFWRLDTGAAK
;
A
#
# COMPACT_ATOMS: atom_id res chain seq x y z
N MET A 1 22.03 -4.82 -20.83
CA MET A 1 21.42 -5.24 -19.55
C MET A 1 20.19 -6.04 -19.92
N PRO A 2 20.01 -7.27 -19.42
CA PRO A 2 18.88 -8.09 -19.86
C PRO A 2 17.57 -7.48 -19.34
N ASP A 3 16.63 -7.26 -20.26
CA ASP A 3 15.23 -6.91 -20.02
C ASP A 3 14.57 -8.02 -19.18
N ILE A 4 14.22 -7.72 -17.93
CA ILE A 4 13.43 -8.59 -17.04
C ILE A 4 11.98 -8.08 -16.96
N LEU A 5 11.39 -7.66 -18.08
CA LEU A 5 10.06 -7.08 -18.09
C LEU A 5 9.16 -7.70 -19.16
N ASN A 6 8.94 -9.01 -19.06
CA ASN A 6 7.60 -9.56 -19.30
C ASN A 6 7.45 -10.99 -18.74
N PRO A 7 7.20 -11.18 -17.43
CA PRO A 7 6.62 -12.44 -17.00
C PRO A 7 5.18 -12.46 -17.54
N SER A 8 4.88 -13.49 -18.33
CA SER A 8 3.53 -13.77 -18.80
C SER A 8 2.54 -13.71 -17.63
N ALA A 9 1.28 -13.37 -17.93
CA ALA A 9 0.18 -13.20 -16.99
C ALA A 9 -0.25 -14.49 -16.23
N THR A 10 0.66 -15.44 -16.01
CA THR A 10 0.37 -16.79 -15.52
C THR A 10 1.21 -17.21 -14.33
N GLU A 11 2.30 -16.52 -13.97
CA GLU A 11 3.08 -16.87 -12.78
C GLU A 11 2.67 -16.01 -11.56
N PRO A 12 2.47 -16.63 -10.39
CA PRO A 12 2.17 -15.89 -9.17
C PRO A 12 3.34 -14.97 -8.82
N VAL A 13 3.03 -13.71 -8.51
CA VAL A 13 4.04 -12.74 -8.08
C VAL A 13 4.57 -13.15 -6.71
N THR A 14 5.88 -13.23 -6.56
CA THR A 14 6.55 -13.54 -5.29
C THR A 14 6.62 -12.31 -4.38
N ALA A 15 6.83 -12.52 -3.07
CA ALA A 15 7.05 -11.41 -2.13
C ALA A 15 8.24 -10.51 -2.51
N ALA A 16 9.31 -11.10 -3.06
CA ALA A 16 10.47 -10.33 -3.52
C ALA A 16 10.10 -9.41 -4.71
N GLN A 17 9.30 -9.90 -5.65
CA GLN A 17 8.82 -9.10 -6.78
C GLN A 17 7.83 -8.02 -6.34
N LEU A 18 6.90 -8.32 -5.42
CA LEU A 18 6.00 -7.31 -4.84
C LEU A 18 6.82 -6.21 -4.14
N LYS A 19 7.82 -6.60 -3.35
CA LYS A 19 8.74 -5.67 -2.67
C LYS A 19 9.45 -4.78 -3.69
N GLN A 20 10.04 -5.37 -4.73
CA GLN A 20 10.75 -4.63 -5.77
C GLN A 20 9.86 -3.59 -6.45
N VAL A 21 8.65 -3.98 -6.88
CA VAL A 21 7.76 -3.06 -7.59
C VAL A 21 7.20 -1.98 -6.67
N ALA A 22 6.97 -2.29 -5.39
CA ALA A 22 6.62 -1.29 -4.39
C ALA A 22 7.78 -0.30 -4.16
N ASP A 23 9.02 -0.78 -4.16
CA ASP A 23 10.21 0.05 -4.04
C ASP A 23 10.36 1.02 -5.23
N GLU A 24 10.20 0.52 -6.45
CA GLU A 24 10.20 1.31 -7.69
C GLU A 24 9.07 2.34 -7.70
N ALA A 25 7.86 1.95 -7.27
CA ALA A 25 6.71 2.84 -7.18
C ALA A 25 6.96 4.02 -6.22
N TYR A 26 7.58 3.75 -5.07
CA TYR A 26 7.91 4.77 -4.07
C TYR A 26 8.88 5.81 -4.63
N GLU A 27 9.93 5.35 -5.32
CA GLU A 27 10.96 6.20 -5.90
C GLU A 27 10.44 7.02 -7.09
N LYS A 28 9.60 6.41 -7.92
CA LYS A 28 9.05 7.04 -9.12
C LYS A 28 7.94 8.05 -8.83
N TYR A 29 7.17 7.84 -7.76
CA TYR A 29 6.00 8.65 -7.43
C TYR A 29 5.99 9.14 -5.97
N PRO A 30 7.05 9.82 -5.48
CA PRO A 30 7.22 10.14 -4.06
C PRO A 30 6.14 11.09 -3.51
N GLY A 31 5.51 11.88 -4.37
CA GLY A 31 4.45 12.84 -4.03
C GLY A 31 3.04 12.39 -4.38
N SER A 32 2.81 11.16 -4.85
CA SER A 32 1.49 10.74 -5.32
C SER A 32 1.15 9.29 -4.96
N CYS A 33 0.30 9.11 -3.95
CA CYS A 33 -0.18 7.80 -3.51
C CYS A 33 -0.86 7.02 -4.63
N SER A 34 -1.76 7.66 -5.38
CA SER A 34 -2.50 6.98 -6.45
C SER A 34 -1.59 6.52 -7.57
N HIS A 35 -0.62 7.32 -8.03
CA HIS A 35 0.32 6.88 -9.06
C HIS A 35 1.21 5.74 -8.57
N ALA A 36 1.71 5.81 -7.33
CA ALA A 36 2.52 4.76 -6.74
C ALA A 36 1.73 3.43 -6.68
N VAL A 37 0.51 3.45 -6.14
CA VAL A 37 -0.33 2.25 -6.04
C VAL A 37 -0.70 1.72 -7.43
N TRP A 38 -1.03 2.59 -8.40
CA TRP A 38 -1.31 2.17 -9.78
C TRP A 38 -0.12 1.52 -10.47
N HIS A 39 1.09 1.99 -10.20
CA HIS A 39 2.30 1.38 -10.72
C HIS A 39 2.41 -0.08 -10.28
N VAL A 40 2.11 -0.36 -9.00
CA VAL A 40 2.08 -1.72 -8.48
C VAL A 40 0.92 -2.53 -9.08
N ILE A 41 -0.30 -1.98 -9.15
CA ILE A 41 -1.46 -2.70 -9.72
C ILE A 41 -1.19 -3.14 -11.17
N LYS A 42 -0.57 -2.27 -11.99
CA LYS A 42 -0.25 -2.59 -13.39
C LYS A 42 0.67 -3.79 -13.55
N ARG A 43 1.46 -4.13 -12.53
CA ARG A 43 2.28 -5.34 -12.54
C ARG A 43 1.46 -6.63 -12.53
N TYR A 44 0.28 -6.58 -11.92
CA TYR A 44 -0.65 -7.70 -11.78
C TYR A 44 -1.78 -7.65 -12.81
N ILE A 45 -2.18 -6.44 -13.23
CA ILE A 45 -3.26 -6.20 -14.20
C ILE A 45 -2.80 -5.10 -15.18
N PRO A 46 -2.07 -5.45 -16.25
CA PRO A 46 -1.40 -4.46 -17.12
C PRO A 46 -2.36 -3.51 -17.84
N ASP A 47 -3.52 -4.02 -18.27
CA ASP A 47 -4.49 -3.27 -19.08
C ASP A 47 -5.52 -2.53 -18.21
N GLN A 48 -5.05 -1.53 -17.46
CA GLN A 48 -5.88 -0.69 -16.59
C GLN A 48 -5.57 0.80 -16.76
N GLU A 49 -6.63 1.59 -16.89
CA GLU A 49 -6.55 3.06 -16.87
C GLU A 49 -6.21 3.57 -15.47
N TYR A 50 -5.45 4.68 -15.43
CA TYR A 50 -5.13 5.34 -14.18
C TYR A 50 -6.37 5.93 -13.50
N ARG A 51 -6.39 5.90 -12.16
CA ARG A 51 -7.44 6.50 -11.32
C ARG A 51 -6.84 7.27 -10.15
N THR A 52 -7.48 8.35 -9.71
CA THR A 52 -7.10 9.05 -8.47
C THR A 52 -7.35 8.17 -7.24
N ALA A 53 -6.88 8.57 -6.05
CA ALA A 53 -7.04 7.76 -4.83
C ALA A 53 -8.51 7.44 -4.52
N ASN A 54 -9.40 8.44 -4.58
CA ASN A 54 -10.83 8.24 -4.35
C ASN A 54 -11.47 7.34 -5.42
N SER A 55 -11.15 7.57 -6.70
CA SER A 55 -11.67 6.75 -7.80
C SER A 55 -11.09 5.33 -7.79
N LEU A 56 -9.88 5.13 -7.27
CA LEU A 56 -9.28 3.81 -7.08
C LEU A 56 -10.04 3.04 -6.00
N VAL A 57 -10.32 3.64 -4.84
CA VAL A 57 -11.13 2.98 -3.80
C VAL A 57 -12.51 2.58 -4.34
N ALA A 58 -13.17 3.46 -5.09
CA ALA A 58 -14.44 3.13 -5.74
C ALA A 58 -14.31 1.94 -6.72
N PHE A 59 -13.23 1.89 -7.50
CA PHE A 59 -12.93 0.78 -8.40
C PHE A 59 -12.69 -0.55 -7.65
N LEU A 60 -11.86 -0.54 -6.61
CA LEU A 60 -11.55 -1.74 -5.81
C LEU A 60 -12.79 -2.31 -5.14
N LYS A 61 -13.73 -1.44 -4.74
CA LYS A 61 -15.03 -1.86 -4.19
C LYS A 61 -15.96 -2.47 -5.24
N ALA A 62 -15.90 -2.03 -6.49
CA ALA A 62 -16.82 -2.46 -7.54
C ALA A 62 -16.33 -3.69 -8.33
N ASP A 63 -15.01 -3.85 -8.49
CA ASP A 63 -14.44 -4.95 -9.28
C ASP A 63 -14.40 -6.26 -8.48
N LYS A 64 -15.07 -7.29 -9.02
CA LYS A 64 -15.26 -8.59 -8.35
C LYS A 64 -13.96 -9.37 -8.10
N ARG A 65 -12.85 -9.02 -8.77
CA ARG A 65 -11.52 -9.62 -8.53
C ARG A 65 -10.92 -9.18 -7.21
N TRP A 66 -11.40 -8.08 -6.64
CA TRP A 66 -10.89 -7.56 -5.38
C TRP A 66 -11.76 -8.04 -4.22
N LYS A 67 -11.12 -8.62 -3.20
CA LYS A 67 -11.79 -9.14 -2.02
C LYS A 67 -11.36 -8.34 -0.80
N GLU A 68 -12.32 -7.83 -0.05
CA GLU A 68 -12.03 -7.23 1.24
C GLU A 68 -11.31 -8.25 2.13
N THR A 69 -10.25 -7.81 2.79
CA THR A 69 -9.36 -8.68 3.56
C THR A 69 -9.11 -8.07 4.93
N PRO A 70 -9.28 -8.83 6.03
CA PRO A 70 -9.09 -8.31 7.37
C PRO A 70 -7.61 -8.03 7.67
N VAL A 71 -7.36 -7.06 8.56
CA VAL A 71 -6.01 -6.62 8.97
C VAL A 71 -5.14 -7.79 9.47
N SER A 72 -5.75 -8.77 10.14
CA SER A 72 -5.08 -9.95 10.69
C SER A 72 -4.39 -10.83 9.65
N GLU A 73 -4.81 -10.78 8.38
CA GLU A 73 -4.27 -11.64 7.32
C GLU A 73 -3.25 -10.95 6.41
N LEU A 74 -3.12 -9.62 6.51
CA LEU A 74 -2.43 -8.84 5.47
C LEU A 74 -0.93 -9.12 5.40
N ALA A 75 -0.26 -9.24 6.55
CA ALA A 75 1.19 -9.47 6.59
C ALA A 75 1.57 -10.83 5.99
N GLU A 76 0.81 -11.88 6.32
CA GLU A 76 1.01 -13.23 5.81
C GLU A 76 0.78 -13.28 4.30
N ARG A 77 -0.32 -12.69 3.82
CA ARG A 77 -0.68 -12.62 2.39
C ARG A 77 0.33 -11.82 1.57
N ALA A 78 0.73 -10.64 2.04
CA ALA A 78 1.76 -9.84 1.36
C ALA A 78 3.11 -10.57 1.33
N SER A 79 3.42 -11.35 2.39
CA SER A 79 4.62 -12.20 2.43
C SER A 79 4.56 -13.41 1.50
N ARG A 80 3.40 -13.73 0.91
CA ARG A 80 3.26 -14.65 -0.22
C ARG A 80 3.30 -13.95 -1.59
N GLY A 81 3.41 -12.62 -1.62
CA GLY A 81 3.39 -11.82 -2.84
C GLY A 81 1.99 -11.46 -3.36
N GLU A 82 0.93 -11.74 -2.58
CA GLU A 82 -0.43 -11.32 -2.91
C GLU A 82 -0.52 -9.78 -2.86
N LEU A 83 -1.09 -9.18 -3.91
CA LEU A 83 -1.30 -7.73 -3.95
C LEU A 83 -2.47 -7.34 -3.04
N ILE A 84 -2.20 -6.44 -2.11
CA ILE A 84 -3.20 -5.86 -1.22
C ILE A 84 -3.08 -4.34 -1.24
N VAL A 85 -4.20 -3.67 -1.51
CA VAL A 85 -4.31 -2.22 -1.49
C VAL A 85 -5.20 -1.80 -0.32
N GLY A 86 -4.71 -0.90 0.52
CA GLY A 86 -5.49 -0.24 1.56
C GLY A 86 -5.89 1.16 1.11
N GLY A 87 -7.08 1.62 1.50
CA GLY A 87 -7.49 2.97 1.13
C GLY A 87 -8.63 3.53 1.97
N LEU A 88 -8.65 4.86 2.06
CA LEU A 88 -9.72 5.63 2.67
C LEU A 88 -10.05 6.83 1.78
N VAL A 89 -11.33 6.99 1.46
CA VAL A 89 -11.85 8.16 0.74
C VAL A 89 -11.95 9.32 1.71
N THR A 90 -11.31 10.44 1.38
CA THR A 90 -11.43 11.70 2.14
C THR A 90 -11.58 12.89 1.18
N GLN A 91 -12.06 14.03 1.71
CA GLN A 91 -12.18 15.27 0.95
C GLN A 91 -11.02 16.23 1.27
N PRO A 92 -10.41 16.91 0.28
CA PRO A 92 -10.67 16.76 -1.16
C PRO A 92 -10.04 15.50 -1.76
N ASN A 93 -9.02 14.92 -1.11
CA ASN A 93 -8.26 13.78 -1.64
C ASN A 93 -8.21 12.65 -0.60
N GLY A 94 -8.51 11.43 -1.02
CA GLY A 94 -8.27 10.21 -0.25
C GLY A 94 -6.80 9.82 -0.18
N HIS A 95 -6.53 8.71 0.50
CA HIS A 95 -5.21 8.13 0.58
C HIS A 95 -5.27 6.63 0.34
N VAL A 96 -4.29 6.11 -0.40
CA VAL A 96 -4.16 4.71 -0.76
C VAL A 96 -2.74 4.22 -0.51
N ILE A 97 -2.59 2.96 -0.15
CA ILE A 97 -1.32 2.31 0.18
C ILE A 97 -1.27 0.89 -0.39
N VAL A 98 -0.07 0.34 -0.54
CA VAL A 98 0.12 -1.09 -0.74
C VAL A 98 0.63 -1.70 0.56
N VAL A 99 0.09 -2.86 0.95
CA VAL A 99 0.66 -3.61 2.08
C VAL A 99 2.01 -4.19 1.63
N TYR A 100 3.06 -3.85 2.36
CA TYR A 100 4.43 -4.20 2.02
C TYR A 100 4.79 -5.57 2.60
N PRO A 101 5.51 -6.44 1.86
CA PRO A 101 5.92 -7.75 2.37
C PRO A 101 6.83 -7.63 3.59
N GLY A 102 6.60 -8.47 4.60
CA GLY A 102 7.43 -8.55 5.80
C GLY A 102 6.64 -8.76 7.08
N ALA A 103 7.37 -9.02 8.17
CA ALA A 103 6.80 -9.18 9.49
C ALA A 103 6.15 -7.88 9.99
N ALA A 104 5.01 -8.01 10.66
CA ALA A 104 4.38 -6.89 11.34
C ALA A 104 5.31 -6.31 12.42
N LYS A 105 5.20 -5.00 12.65
CA LYS A 105 6.00 -4.29 13.64
C LYS A 105 5.17 -3.25 14.39
N PRO A 106 5.70 -2.65 15.48
CA PRO A 106 5.01 -1.55 16.14
C PRO A 106 4.79 -0.38 15.18
N ALA A 107 3.56 0.14 15.11
CA ALA A 107 3.33 1.41 14.43
C ALA A 107 3.90 2.57 15.27
N GLY A 108 4.23 3.69 14.63
CA GLY A 108 4.88 4.81 15.27
C GLY A 108 6.34 4.54 15.67
N GLY A 109 6.80 5.21 16.73
CA GLY A 109 8.17 5.09 17.25
C GLY A 109 9.25 5.83 16.46
N TYR A 110 8.95 6.30 15.24
CA TYR A 110 9.87 7.10 14.44
C TYR A 110 9.85 8.57 14.85
N ALA A 111 10.99 9.23 14.65
CA ALA A 111 11.10 10.67 14.75
C ALA A 111 10.49 11.35 13.50
N TYR A 112 9.81 12.47 13.69
CA TYR A 112 9.29 13.32 12.63
C TYR A 112 9.37 14.79 13.05
N THR A 113 9.39 15.69 12.07
CA THR A 113 9.40 17.13 12.33
C THR A 113 8.00 17.71 12.16
N SER A 114 7.57 18.51 13.13
CA SER A 114 6.33 19.29 13.06
C SER A 114 6.56 20.68 13.63
N GLY A 115 6.19 21.72 12.89
CA GLY A 115 6.41 23.11 13.29
C GLY A 115 7.89 23.43 13.58
N GLY A 116 8.82 22.80 12.86
CA GLY A 116 10.27 22.96 13.05
C GLY A 116 10.85 22.22 14.25
N LYS A 117 10.06 21.47 15.01
CA LYS A 117 10.52 20.68 16.18
C LYS A 117 10.52 19.19 15.88
N SER A 118 11.55 18.50 16.35
CA SER A 118 11.58 17.03 16.33
C SER A 118 10.60 16.48 17.37
N GLN A 119 9.80 15.51 16.95
CA GLN A 119 8.80 14.80 17.75
C GLN A 119 8.93 13.31 17.50
N THR A 120 8.51 12.49 18.46
CA THR A 120 8.44 11.03 18.28
C THR A 120 6.99 10.61 18.15
N MET A 121 6.66 9.83 17.12
CA MET A 121 5.32 9.28 16.97
C MET A 121 5.06 8.25 18.07
N ARG A 122 3.87 8.33 18.70
CA ARG A 122 3.46 7.36 19.72
C ARG A 122 3.47 5.94 19.15
N ALA A 123 4.04 5.00 19.89
CA ALA A 123 4.00 3.60 19.51
C ALA A 123 2.56 3.05 19.63
N ARG A 124 2.13 2.21 18.68
CA ARG A 124 0.77 1.68 18.66
C ARG A 124 0.72 0.29 18.02
N GLY A 125 0.16 -0.68 18.75
CA GLY A 125 -0.17 -2.01 18.23
C GLY A 125 0.97 -2.73 17.51
N MET A 126 0.63 -3.79 16.78
CA MET A 126 1.52 -4.44 15.81
C MET A 126 0.78 -4.46 14.49
N TYR A 127 1.37 -3.87 13.45
CA TYR A 127 0.71 -3.69 12.16
C TYR A 127 1.60 -4.14 11.01
N PRO A 128 1.01 -4.68 9.92
CA PRO A 128 1.70 -4.93 8.67
C PRO A 128 2.43 -3.69 8.14
N LEU A 129 3.50 -3.91 7.38
CA LEU A 129 4.27 -2.85 6.74
C LEU A 129 3.48 -2.24 5.56
N ALA A 130 3.82 -1.01 5.18
CA ALA A 130 3.18 -0.33 4.06
C ALA A 130 4.20 0.30 3.10
N MET A 131 3.87 0.29 1.82
CA MET A 131 4.37 1.28 0.86
C MET A 131 3.33 2.39 0.75
N SER A 132 3.78 3.63 0.96
CA SER A 132 2.95 4.81 0.92
C SER A 132 3.75 6.01 0.46
N THR A 133 3.16 6.84 -0.40
CA THR A 133 3.72 8.12 -0.85
C THR A 133 2.67 9.20 -0.67
N SER A 134 3.08 10.46 -0.49
CA SER A 134 2.11 11.55 -0.31
C SER A 134 2.73 12.89 -0.66
N LEU A 135 1.92 13.78 -1.23
CA LEU A 135 2.28 15.18 -1.40
C LEU A 135 2.37 15.92 -0.05
N GLY A 136 1.64 15.43 0.96
CA GLY A 136 1.59 16.05 2.28
C GLY A 136 2.92 16.00 3.03
N GLY A 137 3.08 16.91 3.98
CA GLY A 137 4.22 16.95 4.91
C GLY A 137 4.17 15.88 6.00
N TRP A 138 3.09 15.11 6.11
CA TRP A 138 2.93 14.08 7.12
C TRP A 138 3.91 12.92 6.90
N ALA A 139 4.85 12.72 7.83
CA ALA A 139 5.91 11.73 7.71
C ALA A 139 5.37 10.27 7.68
N GLY A 140 4.27 10.00 8.40
CA GLY A 140 3.65 8.69 8.43
C GLY A 140 3.05 8.24 7.10
N ALA A 141 2.72 9.19 6.20
CA ALA A 141 2.21 8.90 4.87
C ALA A 141 3.32 8.64 3.82
N LYS A 142 4.58 8.53 4.25
CA LYS A 142 5.74 8.23 3.40
C LYS A 142 6.48 7.03 3.98
N SER A 143 6.38 5.90 3.28
CA SER A 143 6.94 4.63 3.72
C SER A 143 7.37 3.76 2.54
N LYS A 144 8.54 3.16 2.64
CA LYS A 144 9.07 2.10 1.75
C LYS A 144 9.25 0.82 2.56
N GLY A 145 8.20 0.42 3.29
CA GLY A 145 8.25 -0.68 4.26
C GLY A 145 8.84 -0.31 5.64
N ASP A 146 9.31 0.93 5.84
CA ASP A 146 9.83 1.42 7.11
C ASP A 146 8.74 1.93 8.06
N LYS A 147 7.47 1.96 7.64
CA LYS A 147 6.30 2.23 8.48
C LYS A 147 5.19 1.23 8.19
N THR A 148 4.16 1.28 9.01
CA THR A 148 3.04 0.35 8.98
C THR A 148 1.84 0.90 8.23
N ILE A 149 0.85 0.04 7.99
CA ILE A 149 -0.45 0.43 7.42
C ILE A 149 -1.21 1.43 8.31
N TRP A 150 -0.89 1.59 9.59
CA TRP A 150 -1.58 2.54 10.47
C TRP A 150 -1.03 3.96 10.36
N ASP A 151 0.29 4.09 10.13
CA ASP A 151 1.03 5.34 10.16
C ASP A 151 0.56 6.44 9.19
N PRO A 152 0.05 6.14 7.99
CA PRO A 152 -0.47 7.16 7.09
C PRO A 152 -1.64 7.96 7.69
N TRP A 153 -2.40 7.34 8.58
CA TRP A 153 -3.55 7.96 9.24
C TRP A 153 -3.25 8.39 10.68
N ALA A 154 -2.36 7.66 11.37
CA ALA A 154 -1.88 7.94 12.74
C ALA A 154 -2.98 8.24 13.78
N ASN A 155 -4.20 7.76 13.51
CA ASN A 155 -5.40 8.03 14.28
C ASN A 155 -6.28 6.78 14.22
N ASP A 156 -6.65 6.25 15.39
CA ASP A 156 -7.36 4.98 15.49
C ASP A 156 -8.77 5.04 14.88
N GLY A 157 -9.48 6.17 15.02
CA GLY A 157 -10.79 6.38 14.41
C GLY A 157 -10.73 6.37 12.89
N LYS A 158 -9.81 7.17 12.31
CA LYS A 158 -9.60 7.19 10.86
C LYS A 158 -9.12 5.85 10.33
N PHE A 159 -8.23 5.18 11.06
CA PHE A 159 -7.70 3.89 10.63
C PHE A 159 -8.78 2.79 10.65
N ALA A 160 -9.75 2.85 11.57
CA ALA A 160 -10.87 1.91 11.60
C ALA A 160 -11.79 2.01 10.37
N GLU A 161 -11.76 3.13 9.65
CA GLU A 161 -12.50 3.34 8.41
C GLU A 161 -11.73 2.84 7.17
N VAL A 162 -10.44 2.49 7.32
CA VAL A 162 -9.61 2.00 6.21
C VAL A 162 -10.02 0.58 5.85
N VAL A 163 -10.32 0.38 4.58
CA VAL A 163 -10.62 -0.93 4.02
C VAL A 163 -9.42 -1.42 3.20
N PHE A 164 -9.20 -2.72 3.22
CA PHE A 164 -8.12 -3.38 2.49
C PHE A 164 -8.71 -4.37 1.49
N TRP A 165 -8.25 -4.31 0.25
CA TRP A 165 -8.67 -5.18 -0.83
C TRP A 165 -7.47 -5.97 -1.35
N ARG A 166 -7.61 -7.29 -1.36
CA ARG A 166 -6.66 -8.23 -1.95
C ARG A 166 -7.10 -8.56 -3.36
N LEU A 167 -6.16 -8.58 -4.29
CA LEU A 167 -6.41 -9.06 -5.63
C LEU A 167 -6.51 -10.59 -5.61
N ASP A 168 -7.66 -11.12 -5.98
CA ASP A 168 -7.88 -12.53 -6.24
C ASP A 168 -7.46 -12.83 -7.68
N THR A 169 -6.21 -13.25 -7.86
CA THR A 169 -5.66 -13.57 -9.19
C THR A 169 -6.20 -14.89 -9.73
N GLY A 170 -7.09 -15.59 -9.01
CA GLY A 170 -7.63 -16.89 -9.39
C GLY A 170 -6.49 -17.89 -9.55
N ALA A 171 -6.05 -18.51 -8.46
CA ALA A 171 -5.18 -19.67 -8.60
C ALA A 171 -5.88 -20.70 -9.50
N ALA A 172 -5.22 -21.08 -10.59
CA ALA A 172 -5.62 -22.23 -11.40
C ALA A 172 -5.86 -23.41 -10.43
N LYS A 173 -7.06 -24.00 -10.51
CA LYS A 173 -7.36 -25.26 -9.83
C LYS A 173 -6.38 -26.35 -10.27
#